data_AF-A0A933IHV1-F1
#
_entry.id   AF-A0A933IHV1-F1
#
_cell.length_a   1.000
_cell.length_b   1.000
_cell.length_c   1.000
_cell.angle_alpha   90.00
_cell.angle_beta   90.00
_cell.angle_gamma   90.00
#
_symmetry.space_group_name_H-M   'P 1'
#
loop_
_entity.id
_entity.type
_entity.pdbx_description
1 polymer ?
#
loop_
_entity_poly.entity_id
_entity_poly.type
_entity_poly.pdbx_seq_one_letter_code
_entity_poly.pdbx_strand_id
1 'polypeptide(L)'
;MRDAYPELLRCIGCNPCTRVCPQDIPVMDLLSATFRNDFFRIADKSFDCILCGLCAARCPADIAPFNIFRYVRRLAGRHLTPASHDVAMRVEGIEAGTFEEELDRLMSAGKEELEQAFRGFQAARSGN
;
A
#
# COMPACT_ATOMS: atom_id res chain seq x y z
N MET A 1 7.03 -17.00 -8.98
CA MET A 1 7.86 -15.81 -9.27
C MET A 1 8.56 -15.89 -10.61
N ARG A 2 9.33 -16.95 -10.88
CA ARG A 2 10.10 -17.09 -12.13
C ARG A 2 9.22 -17.03 -13.39
N ASP A 3 8.04 -17.63 -13.37
CA ASP A 3 7.14 -17.62 -14.53
C ASP A 3 6.43 -16.27 -14.73
N ALA A 4 6.14 -15.56 -13.63
CA ALA A 4 5.44 -14.28 -13.67
C ALA A 4 6.37 -13.09 -13.98
N TYR A 5 7.64 -13.18 -13.56
CA TYR A 5 8.66 -12.16 -13.71
C TYR A 5 10.01 -12.81 -14.08
N PRO A 6 10.16 -13.33 -15.31
CA PRO A 6 11.37 -14.02 -15.76
C PRO A 6 12.60 -13.11 -15.77
N GLU A 7 12.41 -11.79 -15.93
CA GLU A 7 13.48 -10.80 -15.90
C GLU A 7 14.21 -10.73 -14.56
N LEU A 8 13.61 -11.23 -13.47
CA LEU A 8 14.28 -11.37 -12.17
C LEU A 8 15.59 -12.13 -12.29
N LEU A 9 15.67 -13.13 -13.18
CA LEU A 9 16.88 -13.93 -13.40
C LEU A 9 18.04 -13.12 -13.98
N ARG A 10 17.78 -11.92 -14.51
CA ARG A 10 18.80 -10.98 -15.00
C ARG A 10 19.40 -10.12 -13.88
N CYS A 11 18.90 -10.21 -12.65
CA CYS A 11 19.38 -9.41 -11.53
C CYS A 11 20.84 -9.74 -11.20
N ILE A 12 21.70 -8.72 -11.20
CA ILE A 12 23.14 -8.83 -10.89
C ILE A 12 23.51 -8.34 -9.48
N GLY A 13 22.53 -8.01 -8.64
CA GLY A 13 22.78 -7.59 -7.25
C GLY A 13 23.53 -6.26 -7.08
N CYS A 14 23.51 -5.36 -8.06
CA CYS A 14 24.31 -4.13 -8.04
C CYS A 14 23.89 -3.07 -7.00
N ASN A 15 22.65 -3.14 -6.47
CA ASN A 15 22.10 -2.28 -5.42
C ASN A 15 21.78 -0.77 -5.71
N PRO A 16 21.78 -0.18 -6.92
CA PRO A 16 21.30 1.20 -7.10
C PRO A 16 19.81 1.38 -6.80
N CYS A 17 19.02 0.32 -7.00
CA CYS A 17 17.57 0.34 -6.79
C CYS A 17 17.17 0.64 -5.34
N THR A 18 17.98 0.22 -4.37
CA THR A 18 17.82 0.55 -2.95
C THR A 18 18.21 2.01 -2.69
N ARG A 19 19.38 2.43 -3.17
CA ARG A 19 19.91 3.79 -2.93
C ARG A 19 19.06 4.91 -3.50
N VAL A 20 18.29 4.64 -4.56
CA VAL A 20 17.41 5.63 -5.20
C VAL A 20 16.01 5.66 -4.58
N CYS A 21 15.68 4.75 -3.67
CA CYS A 21 14.34 4.67 -3.11
C CYS A 21 14.09 5.85 -2.15
N PRO A 22 13.09 6.72 -2.40
CA PRO A 22 12.79 7.85 -1.51
C PRO A 22 12.03 7.44 -0.24
N GLN A 23 11.76 6.14 -0.07
CA GLN A 23 11.07 5.56 1.08
C GLN A 23 11.99 4.60 1.84
N ASP A 24 13.30 4.65 1.57
CA ASP A 24 14.33 3.84 2.22
C ASP A 24 14.06 2.32 2.19
N ILE A 25 13.33 1.85 1.17
CA ILE A 25 13.00 0.43 1.01
C ILE A 25 14.28 -0.32 0.60
N PRO A 26 14.60 -1.46 1.24
CA PRO A 26 15.73 -2.30 0.87
C PRO A 26 15.44 -3.12 -0.41
N VAL A 27 15.26 -2.42 -1.54
CA VAL A 27 14.75 -2.99 -2.81
C VAL A 27 15.55 -4.21 -3.25
N MET A 28 16.88 -4.16 -3.20
CA MET A 28 17.75 -5.28 -3.60
C MET A 28 17.55 -6.51 -2.71
N ASP A 29 17.42 -6.32 -1.40
CA ASP A 29 17.18 -7.42 -0.46
C ASP A 29 15.80 -8.05 -0.68
N LEU A 30 14.80 -7.24 -1.03
CA LEU A 30 13.46 -7.74 -1.36
C LEU A 30 13.44 -8.49 -2.69
N LEU A 31 14.20 -8.04 -3.70
CA LEU A 31 14.42 -8.82 -4.92
C LEU A 31 15.09 -10.16 -4.58
N SER A 32 16.09 -10.17 -3.70
CA SER A 32 16.73 -11.41 -3.24
C SER A 32 15.75 -12.33 -2.50
N ALA A 33 14.82 -11.77 -1.73
CA ALA A 33 13.75 -12.51 -1.07
C ALA A 33 12.77 -13.18 -2.05
N THR A 34 12.60 -12.65 -3.27
CA THR A 34 11.74 -13.28 -4.28
C THR A 34 12.25 -14.66 -4.70
N PHE A 35 13.57 -14.87 -4.74
CA PHE A 35 14.16 -16.17 -5.09
C PHE A 35 13.93 -17.23 -4.01
N ARG A 36 13.73 -16.80 -2.76
CA ARG A 36 13.41 -17.66 -1.61
C ARG A 36 11.91 -17.82 -1.37
N ASN A 37 11.07 -17.21 -2.21
CA ASN A 37 9.61 -17.15 -2.03
C ASN A 37 9.17 -16.59 -0.65
N ASP A 38 9.97 -15.68 -0.07
CA ASP A 38 9.65 -15.04 1.21
C ASP A 38 8.68 -13.87 0.98
N PHE A 39 7.43 -14.22 0.65
CA PHE A 39 6.38 -13.24 0.30
C PHE A 39 5.96 -12.39 1.48
N PHE A 40 6.02 -12.92 2.71
CA PHE A 40 5.67 -12.16 3.90
C PHE A 40 6.63 -10.99 4.10
N ARG A 41 7.95 -11.25 4.06
CA ARG A 41 8.96 -10.19 4.18
C ARG A 41 8.83 -9.14 3.07
N ILE A 42 8.59 -9.58 1.84
CA ILE A 42 8.42 -8.66 0.71
C ILE A 42 7.19 -7.78 0.94
N ALA A 43 6.05 -8.36 1.32
CA ALA A 43 4.82 -7.60 1.56
C ALA A 43 4.98 -6.59 2.71
N ASP A 44 5.57 -6.99 3.83
CA ASP A 44 5.86 -6.14 4.99
C ASP A 44 6.79 -4.97 4.62
N LYS A 45 7.98 -5.29 4.10
CA LYS A 45 9.02 -4.29 3.86
C LYS A 45 8.80 -3.43 2.62
N SER A 46 7.86 -3.78 1.76
CA SER A 46 7.47 -2.96 0.61
C SER A 46 6.16 -2.21 0.81
N PHE A 47 5.58 -2.23 2.02
CA PHE A 47 4.30 -1.61 2.30
C PHE A 47 4.30 -0.11 1.93
N ASP A 48 5.34 0.61 2.35
CA ASP A 48 5.55 2.04 2.08
C ASP A 48 5.93 2.35 0.62
N CYS A 49 5.96 1.35 -0.27
CA CYS A 49 6.27 1.59 -1.68
C CYS A 49 5.18 2.42 -2.36
N ILE A 50 5.51 3.67 -2.66
CA ILE A 50 4.68 4.64 -3.40
C ILE A 50 4.65 4.46 -4.92
N LEU A 51 5.23 3.36 -5.43
CA LEU A 51 5.23 3.01 -6.87
C LEU A 51 5.85 4.09 -7.80
N CYS A 52 6.82 4.88 -7.33
CA CYS A 52 7.41 5.98 -8.12
C CYS A 52 8.30 5.54 -9.31
N GLY A 53 8.66 4.25 -9.40
CA GLY A 53 9.43 3.71 -10.54
C GLY A 53 10.93 4.01 -10.57
N LEU A 54 11.47 4.81 -9.63
CA LEU A 54 12.89 5.18 -9.62
C LEU A 54 13.85 3.97 -9.56
N CYS A 55 13.46 2.92 -8.86
CA CYS A 55 14.22 1.66 -8.80
C CYS A 55 14.39 0.99 -10.17
N ALA A 56 13.37 1.09 -11.04
CA ALA A 56 13.42 0.56 -12.39
C ALA A 56 14.29 1.43 -13.30
N ALA A 57 14.15 2.76 -13.20
CA ALA A 57 14.97 3.71 -13.96
C ALA A 57 16.48 3.57 -13.72
N ARG A 58 16.88 3.04 -12.56
CA ARG A 58 18.29 2.78 -12.21
C ARG A 58 18.72 1.32 -12.41
N CYS A 59 17.83 0.44 -12.88
CA CYS A 59 18.14 -0.97 -13.02
C CYS A 59 18.83 -1.25 -14.37
N PRO A 60 20.11 -1.65 -14.39
CA PRO A 60 20.78 -2.01 -15.65
C PRO A 60 20.25 -3.30 -16.27
N ALA A 61 19.50 -4.11 -15.51
CA ALA A 61 18.90 -5.37 -15.95
C ALA A 61 17.44 -5.20 -16.41
N ASP A 62 16.96 -3.96 -16.50
CA ASP A 62 15.59 -3.62 -16.91
C ASP A 62 14.53 -4.42 -16.12
N ILE A 63 14.70 -4.42 -14.79
CA ILE A 63 13.75 -5.01 -13.84
C ILE A 63 12.86 -3.88 -13.34
N ALA A 64 11.59 -4.19 -13.09
CA ALA A 64 10.64 -3.28 -12.45
C ALA A 64 10.26 -3.74 -11.02
N PRO A 65 11.13 -3.54 -10.00
CA PRO A 65 10.90 -4.09 -8.65
C PRO A 65 9.58 -3.66 -8.02
N PHE A 66 9.14 -2.43 -8.27
CA PHE A 66 7.88 -1.90 -7.74
C PHE A 66 6.64 -2.69 -8.22
N ASN A 67 6.65 -3.23 -9.45
CA ASN A 67 5.58 -4.07 -9.97
C ASN A 67 5.57 -5.45 -9.29
N ILE A 68 6.76 -6.03 -9.09
CA ILE A 68 6.94 -7.27 -8.35
C ILE A 68 6.42 -7.13 -6.91
N PHE A 69 6.77 -6.03 -6.22
CA PHE A 69 6.29 -5.77 -4.86
C PHE A 69 4.78 -5.53 -4.81
N ARG A 70 4.20 -4.83 -5.79
CA ARG A 70 2.74 -4.70 -5.92
C ARG A 70 2.06 -6.05 -6.07
N TYR A 71 2.60 -6.92 -6.91
CA TYR A 71 2.09 -8.28 -7.10
C TYR A 71 2.12 -9.07 -5.79
N VAL A 72 3.27 -9.08 -5.10
CA VAL A 72 3.42 -9.81 -3.83
C VAL A 72 2.49 -9.25 -2.75
N ARG A 73 2.35 -7.92 -2.61
CA ARG A 73 1.41 -7.30 -1.66
C ARG A 73 -0.04 -7.71 -1.93
N ARG A 74 -0.44 -7.82 -3.21
CA ARG A 74 -1.78 -8.29 -3.59
C ARG A 74 -2.00 -9.76 -3.23
N LEU A 75 -1.01 -10.61 -3.50
CA LEU A 75 -1.06 -12.02 -3.08
C LEU A 75 -1.16 -12.14 -1.56
N ALA A 76 -0.35 -11.37 -0.83
CA ALA A 76 -0.36 -11.36 0.62
C ALA A 76 -1.73 -10.92 1.16
N GLY A 77 -2.27 -9.81 0.66
CA GLY A 77 -3.60 -9.35 1.08
C GLY A 77 -4.73 -10.32 0.75
N ARG A 78 -4.63 -11.07 -0.34
CA ARG A 78 -5.66 -12.05 -0.75
C ARG A 78 -5.57 -13.38 0.02
N HIS A 79 -4.35 -13.85 0.33
CA HIS A 79 -4.10 -15.23 0.74
C HIS A 79 -3.35 -15.39 2.06
N LEU A 80 -2.62 -14.38 2.54
CA LEU A 80 -1.75 -14.47 3.72
C LEU A 80 -2.27 -13.64 4.90
N THR A 81 -2.88 -12.49 4.63
CA THR A 81 -3.39 -11.59 5.67
C THR A 81 -4.77 -12.06 6.13
N PRO A 82 -5.01 -12.20 7.46
CA PRO A 82 -6.33 -12.51 7.97
C PRO A 82 -7.32 -11.36 7.71
N ALA A 83 -8.61 -11.68 7.63
CA ALA A 83 -9.65 -10.66 7.53
C ALA A 83 -9.62 -9.76 8.78
N SER A 84 -9.73 -8.45 8.57
CA SER A 84 -9.81 -7.48 9.68
C SER A 84 -11.20 -7.49 10.30
N HIS A 85 -11.25 -7.65 11.62
CA HIS A 85 -12.47 -7.53 12.41
C HIS A 85 -13.11 -6.15 12.26
N ASP A 86 -12.31 -5.08 12.30
CA ASP A 86 -12.82 -3.71 12.22
C ASP A 86 -13.44 -3.41 10.86
N VAL A 87 -12.87 -3.97 9.78
CA VAL A 87 -13.46 -3.86 8.43
C VAL A 87 -14.79 -4.59 8.38
N ALA A 88 -14.88 -5.80 8.94
CA ALA A 88 -16.12 -6.57 8.98
C ALA A 88 -17.23 -5.80 9.74
N MET A 89 -16.93 -5.29 10.93
CA MET A 89 -17.88 -4.46 11.69
C MET A 89 -18.31 -3.22 10.92
N ARG A 90 -17.38 -2.56 10.21
CA ARG A 90 -17.71 -1.34 9.45
C ARG A 90 -18.62 -1.65 8.26
N VAL A 91 -18.39 -2.77 7.57
CA VAL A 91 -19.24 -3.23 6.46
C VAL A 91 -20.66 -3.54 6.98
N GLU A 92 -20.78 -4.26 8.09
CA GLU A 92 -22.08 -4.56 8.70
C GLU A 92 -22.85 -3.27 9.05
N GLY A 93 -22.18 -2.27 9.63
CA GLY A 93 -22.80 -0.97 9.93
C GLY A 93 -23.26 -0.21 8.67
N ILE A 94 -22.51 -0.31 7.56
CA ILE A 94 -22.91 0.26 6.27
C ILE A 94 -24.15 -0.45 5.72
N GLU A 95 -24.14 -1.80 5.72
CA GLU A 95 -25.27 -2.60 5.25
C GLU A 95 -26.54 -2.40 6.10
N ALA A 96 -26.37 -2.14 7.39
CA ALA A 96 -27.46 -1.80 8.31
C ALA A 96 -27.96 -0.35 8.20
N GLY A 97 -27.40 0.48 7.31
CA GLY A 97 -27.80 1.87 7.12
C GLY A 97 -27.39 2.81 8.27
N THR A 98 -26.47 2.38 9.15
CA THR A 98 -26.14 3.11 10.39
C THR A 98 -25.61 4.52 10.12
N PHE A 99 -25.06 4.78 8.93
CA PHE A 99 -24.43 6.04 8.56
C PHE A 99 -25.21 6.83 7.51
N GLU A 100 -26.37 6.37 7.04
CA GLU A 100 -27.10 6.98 5.93
C GLU A 100 -27.56 8.40 6.25
N GLU A 101 -28.22 8.62 7.39
CA GLU A 101 -28.75 9.94 7.77
C GLU A 101 -27.64 10.99 7.89
N GLU A 102 -26.53 10.64 8.55
CA GLU A 102 -25.39 11.54 8.69
C GLU A 102 -24.72 11.82 7.34
N LEU A 103 -24.58 10.81 6.49
CA LEU A 103 -24.01 10.96 5.16
C LEU A 103 -24.88 11.85 4.27
N ASP A 104 -26.20 11.62 4.24
CA ASP A 104 -27.16 12.41 3.45
C ASP A 104 -27.18 13.87 3.90
N ARG A 105 -27.12 14.12 5.21
CA ARG A 105 -26.97 15.47 5.76
C ARG A 105 -25.69 16.12 5.24
N LEU A 106 -24.54 15.45 5.34
CA LEU A 106 -23.26 16.00 4.89
C LEU A 106 -23.24 16.24 3.38
N MET A 107 -23.82 15.34 2.59
CA MET A 107 -23.91 15.47 1.14
C MET A 107 -24.82 16.62 0.71
N SER A 108 -25.83 16.95 1.51
CA SER A 108 -26.77 18.05 1.27
C SER A 108 -26.32 19.39 1.88
N ALA A 109 -25.30 19.38 2.73
CA ALA A 109 -24.82 20.55 3.45
C ALA A 109 -24.14 21.57 2.52
N GLY A 110 -24.33 22.85 2.83
CA GLY A 110 -23.64 23.94 2.16
C GLY A 110 -22.14 24.00 2.53
N LYS A 111 -21.34 24.70 1.72
CA LYS A 111 -19.90 24.87 1.95
C LYS A 111 -19.57 25.36 3.37
N GLU A 112 -20.29 26.37 3.86
CA GLU A 112 -20.05 26.95 5.19
C GLU A 112 -20.30 25.96 6.33
N GLU A 113 -21.35 25.15 6.22
CA GLU A 113 -21.66 24.09 7.18
C GLU A 113 -20.59 23.00 7.18
N LEU A 114 -20.16 22.57 5.99
CA LEU A 114 -19.08 21.59 5.85
C LEU A 114 -17.75 22.09 6.43
N GLU A 115 -17.41 23.37 6.20
CA GLU A 115 -16.23 23.98 6.80
C GLU A 115 -16.31 24.00 8.32
N GLN A 116 -17.48 24.32 8.88
CA GLN A 116 -17.68 24.32 10.33
C GLN A 116 -17.60 22.92 10.92
N ALA A 117 -18.25 21.93 10.29
CA ALA A 117 -18.18 20.52 10.68
C ALA A 117 -16.73 20.00 10.66
N PHE A 118 -15.97 20.33 9.60
CA PHE A 118 -14.58 19.95 9.48
C PHE A 118 -13.68 20.60 10.54
N ARG A 119 -13.88 21.90 10.83
CA ARG A 119 -13.16 22.58 11.92
C ARG A 119 -13.45 21.94 13.28
N GLY A 120 -14.72 21.59 13.54
CA GLY A 120 -15.11 20.85 14.74
C GLY A 120 -14.43 19.49 14.86
N PHE A 121 -14.40 18.74 13.76
CA PHE A 121 -13.72 17.44 13.68
C PHE A 121 -12.20 17.56 13.91
N GLN A 122 -11.56 18.58 13.33
CA GLN A 122 -10.14 18.84 13.57
C GLN A 122 -9.86 19.20 15.03
N ALA A 123 -10.68 20.07 15.64
CA ALA A 123 -10.54 20.41 17.04
C ALA A 123 -10.66 19.19 17.96
N ALA A 124 -11.56 18.25 17.65
CA ALA A 124 -11.70 17.00 18.39
C ALA A 124 -10.50 16.03 18.23
N ARG A 125 -9.81 16.05 17.08
CA ARG A 125 -8.60 15.24 16.82
C ARG A 125 -7.32 15.87 17.37
N SER A 126 -7.31 17.19 17.54
CA SER A 126 -6.15 17.99 17.94
C SER A 126 -6.09 18.27 19.46
N GLY A 127 -6.73 17.45 20.30
CA GLY A 127 -6.55 17.52 21.77
C GLY A 127 -5.07 17.69 22.14
N ASN A 128 -4.66 18.55 23.09
CA ASN A 128 -5.03 18.49 24.51
C ASN A 128 -5.72 17.20 24.92
#